data_AF-A0A2V2Q1G9-F1
#
_entry.id   AF-A0A2V2Q1G9-F1
#
_cell.length_a   1.000
_cell.length_b   1.000
_cell.length_c   1.000
_cell.angle_alpha   90.00
_cell.angle_beta   90.00
_cell.angle_gamma   90.00
#
_symmetry.space_group_name_H-M   'P 1'
#
loop_
_entity.id
_entity.type
_entity.pdbx_description
1 polymer ?
#
loop_
_entity_poly.entity_id
_entity_poly.type
_entity_poly.pdbx_seq_one_letter_code
_entity_poly.pdbx_strand_id
1 'polypeptide(L)'
;GGESGPSPHRSAFRPDIEGLRAVAVLAVLAFHAEIPGLAGGFVGVDVFFVISGYLITGLLVREAVSTGRIRLGDFFSRRARRLLPSAAVVLAAVAVAGAWLTVPLRRTDLEYDVLAAALSVANWRFVSQQTDYLAAGHDQSPLLHFWSLAVEEQFYLFWAPLLAVAALLTTRAVRRGRAVRAVVAVATGALVLGSFALSLRWTADSASLAYLGTPSRVWQFGVGALLALLPWHLLRGPRPLRLLCGWGGAVAIGWCVVAYDASTP
;
A
#
# COMPACT_ATOMS: atom_id res chain seq x y z
N GLY A 1 26.64 39.71 -9.24
CA GLY A 1 26.79 38.34 -8.73
C GLY A 1 25.57 38.02 -7.90
N GLY A 2 24.66 37.20 -8.42
CA GLY A 2 24.41 35.90 -7.82
C GLY A 2 22.92 35.71 -7.57
N GLU A 3 22.13 35.64 -8.63
CA GLU A 3 20.72 35.23 -8.55
C GLU A 3 20.66 33.77 -8.12
N SER A 4 20.29 33.53 -6.86
CA SER A 4 19.93 32.21 -6.37
C SER A 4 18.58 31.83 -6.98
N GLY A 5 18.62 31.13 -8.13
CA GLY A 5 17.42 30.55 -8.74
C GLY A 5 16.70 29.60 -7.78
N PRO A 6 15.36 29.48 -7.89
CA PRO A 6 14.58 28.62 -7.01
C PRO A 6 15.03 27.16 -7.14
N SER A 7 15.40 26.55 -6.02
CA SER A 7 15.88 25.16 -5.96
C SER A 7 14.81 24.18 -6.45
N PRO A 8 15.19 23.07 -7.13
CA PRO A 8 14.22 22.15 -7.71
C PRO A 8 13.42 21.43 -6.61
N HIS A 9 12.10 21.62 -6.68
CA HIS A 9 11.00 20.90 -6.02
C HIS A 9 11.39 19.80 -5.01
N ARG A 10 11.66 20.20 -3.76
CA ARG A 10 11.42 19.30 -2.63
C ARG A 10 9.91 19.06 -2.57
N SER A 11 9.47 17.81 -2.64
CA SER A 11 8.11 17.45 -2.22
C SER A 11 7.95 17.97 -0.79
N ALA A 12 7.07 18.95 -0.57
CA ALA A 12 6.82 19.46 0.77
C ALA A 12 6.49 18.28 1.69
N PHE A 13 7.29 18.10 2.73
CA PHE A 13 7.06 17.07 3.74
C PHE A 13 5.65 17.25 4.32
N ARG A 14 4.87 16.17 4.37
CA ARG A 14 3.48 16.16 4.82
C ARG A 14 3.40 15.47 6.18
N PRO A 15 3.66 16.19 7.29
CA PRO A 15 3.68 15.59 8.63
C PRO A 15 2.35 14.97 9.01
N ASP A 16 1.25 15.49 8.46
CA ASP A 16 -0.10 14.93 8.58
C ASP A 16 -0.19 13.50 8.03
N ILE A 17 0.38 13.26 6.85
CA ILE A 17 0.33 11.94 6.19
C ILE A 17 1.29 10.96 6.89
N GLU A 18 2.49 11.41 7.26
CA GLU A 18 3.44 10.56 8.00
C GLU A 18 2.92 10.20 9.40
N GLY A 19 2.27 11.15 10.08
CA GLY A 19 1.59 10.88 11.35
C GLY A 19 0.49 9.83 11.21
N LEU A 20 -0.31 9.89 10.15
CA LEU A 20 -1.32 8.88 9.87
C LEU A 20 -0.71 7.50 9.56
N ARG A 21 0.42 7.44 8.85
CA ARG A 21 1.17 6.19 8.65
C ARG A 21 1.68 5.61 9.96
N ALA A 22 2.19 6.46 10.86
CA ALA A 22 2.62 6.01 12.18
C ALA A 22 1.46 5.41 12.98
N VAL A 23 0.30 6.08 13.01
CA VAL A 23 -0.92 5.55 13.65
C VAL A 23 -1.33 4.21 13.05
N ALA A 24 -1.32 4.10 11.71
CA ALA A 24 -1.64 2.86 11.01
C ALA A 24 -0.71 1.70 11.40
N VAL A 25 0.61 1.94 11.44
CA VAL A 25 1.60 0.93 11.85
C VAL A 25 1.42 0.54 13.32
N LEU A 26 1.19 1.52 14.21
CA LEU A 26 0.96 1.25 15.63
C LEU A 26 -0.31 0.42 15.86
N ALA A 27 -1.37 0.66 15.10
CA ALA A 27 -2.58 -0.18 15.15
C ALA A 27 -2.28 -1.64 14.76
N VAL A 28 -1.50 -1.85 13.70
CA VAL A 28 -1.09 -3.21 13.28
C VAL A 28 -0.21 -3.89 14.33
N LEU A 29 0.71 -3.16 14.94
CA LEU A 29 1.54 -3.69 16.03
C LEU A 29 0.70 -4.04 17.26
N ALA A 30 -0.28 -3.20 17.62
CA ALA A 30 -1.18 -3.47 18.73
C ALA A 30 -2.04 -4.73 18.50
N PHE A 31 -2.47 -4.95 17.26
CA PHE A 31 -3.17 -6.18 16.86
C PHE A 31 -2.31 -7.43 17.08
N HIS A 32 -1.06 -7.43 16.59
CA HIS A 32 -0.16 -8.59 16.75
C HIS A 32 0.36 -8.75 18.18
N ALA A 33 0.36 -7.68 18.99
CA ALA A 33 0.69 -7.73 20.40
C ALA A 33 -0.50 -8.13 21.28
N GLU A 34 -1.65 -8.48 20.68
CA GLU A 34 -2.87 -8.92 21.35
C GLU A 34 -3.34 -7.94 22.44
N ILE A 35 -3.17 -6.63 22.21
CA ILE A 35 -3.57 -5.61 23.18
C ILE A 35 -5.10 -5.63 23.32
N PRO A 36 -5.66 -5.83 24.53
CA PRO A 36 -7.09 -5.88 24.75
C PRO A 36 -7.81 -4.62 24.23
N GLY A 37 -8.90 -4.83 23.49
CA GLY A 37 -9.69 -3.74 22.91
C GLY A 37 -9.14 -3.13 21.62
N LEU A 38 -8.06 -3.69 21.03
CA LEU A 38 -7.47 -3.24 19.76
C LEU A 38 -7.43 -4.37 18.70
N ALA A 39 -8.40 -5.28 18.74
CA ALA A 39 -8.51 -6.40 17.80
C ALA A 39 -8.70 -5.96 16.34
N GLY A 40 -9.23 -4.76 16.11
CA GLY A 40 -9.39 -4.16 14.78
C GLY A 40 -8.13 -3.52 14.21
N GLY A 41 -6.99 -3.65 14.89
CA GLY A 41 -5.74 -3.00 14.49
C GLY A 41 -5.23 -3.39 13.08
N PHE A 42 -5.70 -4.52 12.54
CA PHE A 42 -5.45 -4.94 11.16
C PHE A 42 -5.94 -3.93 10.10
N VAL A 43 -6.92 -3.07 10.44
CA VAL A 43 -7.41 -1.96 9.60
C VAL A 43 -6.29 -0.95 9.31
N GLY A 44 -5.25 -0.90 10.14
CA GLY A 44 -4.06 -0.11 9.87
C GLY A 44 -3.40 -0.44 8.52
N VAL A 45 -3.45 -1.69 8.06
CA VAL A 45 -2.93 -2.06 6.74
C VAL A 45 -3.74 -1.40 5.61
N ASP A 46 -5.07 -1.35 5.75
CA ASP A 46 -5.96 -0.72 4.76
C ASP A 46 -5.64 0.77 4.60
N VAL A 47 -5.49 1.46 5.74
CA VAL A 47 -5.07 2.87 5.80
C VAL A 47 -3.70 3.05 5.13
N PHE A 48 -2.77 2.15 5.41
CA PHE A 48 -1.43 2.19 4.81
C PHE A 48 -1.47 2.02 3.29
N PHE A 49 -2.29 1.11 2.74
CA PHE A 49 -2.45 0.92 1.29
C PHE A 49 -3.09 2.13 0.62
N VAL A 50 -4.11 2.74 1.22
CA VAL A 50 -4.71 3.99 0.71
C VAL A 50 -3.68 5.12 0.66
N ILE A 51 -2.92 5.33 1.74
CA ILE A 51 -1.86 6.35 1.78
C ILE A 51 -0.78 6.07 0.73
N SER A 52 -0.39 4.81 0.59
CA SER A 52 0.60 4.33 -0.36
C SER A 52 0.18 4.61 -1.81
N GLY A 53 -1.07 4.33 -2.15
CA GLY A 53 -1.67 4.68 -3.45
C GLY A 53 -1.69 6.18 -3.70
N TYR A 54 -2.06 6.98 -2.69
CA TYR A 54 -2.09 8.45 -2.78
C TYR A 54 -0.70 9.05 -3.02
N LEU A 55 0.29 8.65 -2.22
CA LEU A 55 1.64 9.22 -2.27
C LEU A 55 2.34 8.89 -3.59
N ILE A 56 2.31 7.62 -4.01
CA ILE A 56 2.99 7.19 -5.24
C ILE A 56 2.32 7.75 -6.48
N THR A 57 0.98 7.72 -6.55
CA THR A 57 0.26 8.34 -7.67
C THR A 57 0.55 9.83 -7.75
N GLY A 58 0.50 10.53 -6.62
CA GLY A 58 0.81 11.96 -6.57
C GLY A 58 2.25 12.25 -7.01
N LEU A 59 3.23 11.43 -6.61
CA LEU A 59 4.63 11.59 -7.00
C LEU A 59 4.80 11.40 -8.50
N LEU A 60 4.27 10.30 -9.05
CA LEU A 60 4.36 9.94 -10.46
C LEU A 60 3.68 10.97 -11.36
N VAL A 61 2.48 11.43 -10.98
CA VAL A 61 1.75 12.45 -11.72
C VAL A 61 2.48 13.80 -11.68
N ARG A 62 3.06 14.19 -10.54
CA ARG A 62 3.87 15.42 -10.45
C ARG A 62 5.11 15.33 -11.33
N GLU A 63 5.80 14.19 -11.37
CA GLU A 63 6.95 13.97 -12.25
C GLU A 63 6.54 14.06 -13.72
N ALA A 64 5.43 13.42 -14.10
CA ALA A 64 4.89 13.48 -15.46
C ALA A 64 4.52 14.92 -15.87
N VAL A 65 3.89 15.69 -14.99
CA VAL A 65 3.49 17.08 -15.28
C VAL A 65 4.71 18.00 -15.39
N SER A 66 5.71 17.83 -14.53
CA SER A 66 6.89 18.71 -14.50
C SER A 66 7.93 18.37 -15.57
N THR A 67 8.08 17.09 -15.94
CA THR A 67 9.15 16.64 -16.84
C THR A 67 8.64 16.05 -18.16
N GLY A 68 7.31 15.89 -18.32
CA GLY A 68 6.69 15.28 -19.50
C GLY A 68 6.83 13.76 -19.59
N ARG A 69 7.49 13.11 -18.61
CA ARG A 69 7.68 11.66 -18.59
C ARG A 69 7.81 11.15 -17.16
N ILE A 70 7.76 9.83 -16.99
CA ILE A 70 8.04 9.16 -15.73
C ILE A 70 9.29 8.31 -15.93
N ARG A 71 10.30 8.51 -15.08
CA ARG A 71 11.56 7.77 -15.12
C ARG A 71 11.47 6.55 -14.22
N LEU A 72 10.94 5.45 -14.75
CA LEU A 72 10.73 4.20 -14.00
C LEU A 72 12.01 3.68 -13.33
N GLY A 73 13.16 3.73 -14.01
CA GLY A 73 14.44 3.32 -13.42
C GLY A 73 14.82 4.15 -12.19
N ASP A 74 14.61 5.46 -12.22
CA ASP A 74 14.87 6.35 -11.09
C ASP A 74 13.89 6.07 -9.95
N PHE A 75 12.62 5.81 -10.28
CA PHE A 75 11.58 5.45 -9.31
C PHE A 75 11.90 4.15 -8.57
N PHE A 76 12.14 3.05 -9.30
CA PHE A 76 12.43 1.75 -8.70
C PHE A 76 13.80 1.73 -8.01
N SER A 77 14.82 2.42 -8.54
CA SER A 77 16.13 2.45 -7.88
C SER A 77 16.13 3.19 -6.54
N ARG A 78 15.39 4.30 -6.42
CA ARG A 78 15.19 4.99 -5.11
C ARG A 78 14.47 4.09 -4.11
N ARG A 79 13.48 3.35 -4.59
CA ARG A 79 12.71 2.43 -3.75
C ARG A 79 13.56 1.24 -3.29
N ALA A 80 14.31 0.64 -4.21
CA ALA A 80 15.24 -0.45 -3.92
C ALA A 80 16.29 -0.05 -2.87
N ARG A 81 16.95 1.12 -3.04
CA ARG A 81 17.91 1.63 -2.05
C ARG A 81 17.31 1.91 -0.68
N ARG A 82 16.00 2.18 -0.60
CA ARG A 82 15.30 2.45 0.66
C ARG A 82 14.84 1.16 1.36
N LEU A 83 14.41 0.15 0.61
CA LEU A 83 13.74 -1.04 1.17
C LEU A 83 14.63 -2.28 1.23
N LEU A 84 15.44 -2.54 0.19
CA LEU A 84 16.24 -3.75 0.09
C LEU A 84 17.24 -3.92 1.25
N PRO A 85 17.93 -2.88 1.75
CA PRO A 85 18.87 -3.07 2.85
C PRO A 85 18.19 -3.60 4.12
N SER A 86 17.08 -3.00 4.54
CA SER A 86 16.34 -3.44 5.72
C SER A 86 15.69 -4.80 5.51
N ALA A 87 15.11 -5.05 4.34
CA ALA A 87 14.51 -6.34 4.00
C ALA A 87 15.56 -7.45 4.01
N ALA A 88 16.72 -7.23 3.39
CA ALA A 88 17.82 -8.20 3.34
C ALA A 88 18.34 -8.55 4.74
N VAL A 89 18.47 -7.55 5.64
CA VAL A 89 18.89 -7.80 7.03
C VAL A 89 17.87 -8.69 7.74
N VAL A 90 16.57 -8.39 7.63
CA VAL A 90 15.52 -9.19 8.28
C VAL A 90 15.47 -10.61 7.70
N LEU A 91 15.50 -10.75 6.38
CA LEU A 91 15.47 -12.05 5.71
C LEU A 91 16.70 -12.89 6.06
N ALA A 92 17.90 -12.30 6.08
CA ALA A 92 19.12 -12.99 6.49
C ALA A 92 19.06 -13.40 7.97
N ALA A 93 18.61 -12.50 8.85
CA ALA A 93 18.49 -12.78 10.28
C ALA A 93 17.49 -13.92 10.54
N VAL A 94 16.34 -13.91 9.86
CA VAL A 94 15.32 -14.96 9.98
C VAL A 94 15.81 -16.28 9.38
N ALA A 95 16.50 -16.26 8.23
CA ALA A 95 17.07 -17.47 7.63
C ALA A 95 18.11 -18.12 8.54
N VAL A 96 19.04 -17.31 9.10
CA VAL A 96 20.05 -17.79 10.05
C VAL A 96 19.37 -18.30 11.31
N ALA A 97 18.51 -17.51 11.96
CA ALA A 97 17.80 -17.92 13.16
C ALA A 97 16.98 -19.20 12.93
N GLY A 98 16.31 -19.30 11.79
CA GLY A 98 15.54 -20.48 11.39
C GLY A 98 16.36 -21.75 11.24
N ALA A 99 17.61 -21.64 10.75
CA ALA A 99 18.51 -22.77 10.65
C ALA A 99 18.87 -23.37 12.03
N TRP A 100 18.91 -22.55 13.08
CA TRP A 100 19.27 -22.97 14.44
C TRP A 100 18.06 -23.28 15.33
N LEU A 101 16.98 -22.49 15.23
CA LEU A 101 15.86 -22.49 16.17
C LEU A 101 14.66 -23.31 15.68
N THR A 102 14.56 -23.61 14.38
CA THR A 102 13.40 -24.31 13.81
C THR A 102 13.64 -25.82 13.71
N VAL A 103 12.61 -26.60 14.02
CA VAL A 103 12.59 -28.07 13.88
C VAL A 103 12.78 -28.43 12.40
N PRO A 104 13.57 -29.48 12.05
CA PRO A 104 13.87 -29.83 10.64
C PRO A 104 12.64 -29.93 9.73
N LEU A 105 11.52 -30.45 10.24
CA LEU A 105 10.28 -30.60 9.47
C LEU A 105 9.69 -29.26 8.97
N ARG A 106 9.98 -28.14 9.65
CA ARG A 106 9.49 -26.79 9.31
C ARG A 106 10.53 -25.89 8.64
N ARG A 107 11.78 -26.35 8.54
CA ARG A 107 12.87 -25.53 7.94
C ARG A 107 12.62 -25.26 6.47
N THR A 108 12.21 -26.29 5.72
CA THR A 108 11.94 -26.18 4.29
C THR A 108 10.83 -25.16 4.01
N ASP A 109 9.78 -25.13 4.83
CA ASP A 109 8.71 -24.14 4.67
C ASP A 109 9.22 -22.71 4.91
N LEU A 110 10.04 -22.51 5.95
CA LEU A 110 10.64 -21.21 6.23
C LEU A 110 11.60 -20.75 5.12
N GLU A 111 12.36 -21.66 4.50
CA GLU A 111 13.21 -21.36 3.35
C GLU A 111 12.37 -20.85 2.16
N TYR A 112 11.24 -21.50 1.88
CA TYR A 112 10.31 -21.03 0.86
C TYR A 112 9.67 -19.68 1.21
N ASP A 113 9.39 -19.42 2.49
CA ASP A 113 8.86 -18.13 2.93
C ASP A 113 9.90 -17.01 2.77
N VAL A 114 11.18 -17.28 3.09
CA VAL A 114 12.30 -16.35 2.84
C VAL A 114 12.42 -16.05 1.35
N LEU A 115 12.38 -17.08 0.51
CA LEU A 115 12.46 -16.91 -0.94
C LEU A 115 11.27 -16.12 -1.49
N ALA A 116 10.06 -16.45 -1.06
CA ALA A 116 8.83 -15.77 -1.48
C ALA A 116 8.83 -14.29 -1.03
N ALA A 117 9.32 -13.99 0.17
CA ALA A 117 9.48 -12.63 0.66
C ALA A 117 10.55 -11.85 -0.13
N ALA A 118 11.69 -12.48 -0.44
CA ALA A 118 12.75 -11.86 -1.25
C ALA A 118 12.30 -11.54 -2.68
N LEU A 119 11.41 -12.37 -3.24
CA LEU A 119 10.86 -12.21 -4.59
C LEU A 119 9.57 -11.39 -4.63
N SER A 120 9.14 -10.80 -3.51
CA SER A 120 7.92 -9.99 -3.41
C SER A 120 6.64 -10.75 -3.79
N VAL A 121 6.58 -12.05 -3.44
CA VAL A 121 5.44 -12.96 -3.67
C VAL A 121 5.01 -13.70 -2.39
N ALA A 122 5.47 -13.27 -1.21
CA ALA A 122 5.12 -13.86 0.09
C ALA A 122 3.61 -13.98 0.30
N ASN A 123 2.83 -13.00 -0.16
CA ASN A 123 1.38 -13.03 -0.05
C ASN A 123 0.76 -14.25 -0.75
N TRP A 124 1.26 -14.62 -1.93
CA TRP A 124 0.79 -15.81 -2.66
C TRP A 124 1.25 -17.12 -2.02
N ARG A 125 2.44 -17.13 -1.40
CA ARG A 125 2.89 -18.27 -0.60
C ARG A 125 1.94 -18.53 0.57
N PHE A 126 1.59 -17.50 1.33
CA PHE A 126 0.65 -17.63 2.46
C PHE A 126 -0.78 -17.98 2.00
N VAL A 127 -1.23 -17.46 0.85
CA VAL A 127 -2.48 -17.92 0.21
C VAL A 127 -2.44 -19.41 -0.12
N SER A 128 -1.32 -19.91 -0.68
CA SER A 128 -1.18 -21.34 -1.01
C SER A 128 -1.19 -22.24 0.23
N GLN A 129 -0.75 -21.71 1.37
CA GLN A 129 -0.79 -22.37 2.67
C GLN A 129 -2.15 -22.23 3.37
N GLN A 130 -3.13 -21.55 2.75
CA GLN A 130 -4.43 -21.24 3.35
C GLN A 130 -4.28 -20.51 4.70
N THR A 131 -3.28 -19.65 4.83
CA THR A 131 -3.02 -18.90 6.06
C THR A 131 -4.20 -17.98 6.37
N ASP A 132 -4.81 -18.17 7.52
CA ASP A 132 -5.76 -17.23 8.10
C ASP A 132 -4.99 -16.18 8.93
N TYR A 133 -4.97 -14.95 8.41
CA TYR A 133 -4.26 -13.84 9.03
C TYR A 133 -4.96 -13.32 10.30
N LEU A 134 -6.29 -13.49 10.40
CA LEU A 134 -7.09 -12.97 11.50
C LEU A 134 -7.30 -14.02 12.59
N ALA A 135 -7.07 -15.30 12.30
CA ALA A 135 -7.09 -16.35 13.31
C ALA A 135 -5.94 -16.19 14.31
N ALA A 136 -6.30 -16.15 15.60
CA ALA A 136 -5.33 -16.24 16.69
C ALA A 136 -4.73 -17.67 16.71
N GLY A 137 -3.40 -17.78 16.69
CA GLY A 137 -2.76 -19.08 16.72
C GLY A 137 -1.24 -19.04 16.58
N HIS A 138 -0.59 -19.94 17.33
CA HIS A 138 0.83 -20.20 17.25
C HIS A 138 1.10 -21.10 16.04
N ASP A 139 1.93 -20.61 15.10
CA ASP A 139 2.56 -21.30 13.94
C ASP A 139 2.60 -20.42 12.67
N GLN A 140 2.34 -19.12 12.79
CA GLN A 140 2.53 -18.19 11.68
C GLN A 140 4.03 -17.98 11.37
N SER A 141 4.34 -17.86 10.08
CA SER A 141 5.70 -17.55 9.63
C SER A 141 6.18 -16.22 10.24
N PRO A 142 7.43 -16.13 10.73
CA PRO A 142 7.99 -14.86 11.21
C PRO A 142 8.05 -13.80 10.09
N LEU A 143 7.93 -14.22 8.83
CA LEU A 143 7.90 -13.37 7.65
C LEU A 143 6.48 -13.03 7.19
N LEU A 144 5.43 -13.38 7.95
CA LEU A 144 4.05 -13.14 7.55
C LEU A 144 3.85 -11.68 7.11
N HIS A 145 4.35 -10.72 7.89
CA HIS A 145 4.25 -9.28 7.61
C HIS A 145 4.76 -8.83 6.23
N PHE A 146 5.63 -9.61 5.55
CA PHE A 146 6.08 -9.34 4.18
C PHE A 146 4.96 -9.46 3.14
N TRP A 147 3.82 -10.07 3.46
CA TRP A 147 2.68 -10.16 2.55
C TRP A 147 2.25 -8.76 2.08
N SER A 148 2.19 -7.79 3.00
CA SER A 148 1.69 -6.45 2.70
C SER A 148 2.66 -5.66 1.84
N LEU A 149 3.97 -5.84 2.09
CA LEU A 149 5.04 -5.30 1.25
C LEU A 149 5.01 -5.89 -0.16
N ALA A 150 4.81 -7.20 -0.29
CA ALA A 150 4.68 -7.88 -1.59
C ALA A 150 3.51 -7.32 -2.41
N VAL A 151 2.33 -7.16 -1.79
CA VAL A 151 1.15 -6.57 -2.43
C VAL A 151 1.43 -5.12 -2.88
N GLU A 152 2.08 -4.32 -2.02
CA GLU A 152 2.46 -2.94 -2.34
C GLU A 152 3.42 -2.88 -3.55
N GLU A 153 4.44 -3.75 -3.59
CA GLU A 153 5.39 -3.81 -4.70
C GLU A 153 4.77 -4.28 -6.01
N GLN A 154 3.89 -5.29 -5.96
CA GLN A 154 3.12 -5.76 -7.11
C GLN A 154 2.22 -4.65 -7.68
N PHE A 155 1.55 -3.88 -6.81
CA PHE A 155 0.77 -2.73 -7.24
C PHE A 155 1.66 -1.69 -7.96
N TYR A 156 2.85 -1.38 -7.44
CA TYR A 156 3.73 -0.40 -8.09
C TYR A 156 4.36 -0.87 -9.38
N LEU A 157 4.68 -2.17 -9.47
CA LEU A 157 5.20 -2.78 -10.67
C LEU A 157 4.21 -2.65 -11.83
N PHE A 158 2.91 -2.69 -11.54
CA PHE A 158 1.85 -2.46 -12.52
C PHE A 158 1.54 -0.96 -12.73
N TRP A 159 1.37 -0.22 -11.64
CA TRP A 159 0.84 1.14 -11.64
C TRP A 159 1.80 2.17 -12.23
N ALA A 160 3.10 2.09 -11.92
CA ALA A 160 4.06 3.06 -12.41
C ALA A 160 4.25 3.00 -13.94
N PRO A 161 4.42 1.82 -14.58
CA PRO A 161 4.42 1.71 -16.03
C PRO A 161 3.12 2.17 -16.67
N LEU A 162 1.96 1.84 -16.09
CA LEU A 162 0.66 2.29 -16.59
C LEU A 162 0.59 3.82 -16.66
N LEU A 163 0.98 4.51 -15.58
CA LEU A 163 1.04 5.97 -15.56
C LEU A 163 2.10 6.53 -16.51
N ALA A 164 3.22 5.83 -16.71
CA ALA A 164 4.26 6.26 -17.63
C ALA A 164 3.75 6.24 -19.08
N VAL A 165 3.06 5.18 -19.47
CA VAL A 165 2.39 5.08 -20.78
C VAL A 165 1.34 6.17 -20.92
N ALA A 166 0.47 6.36 -19.91
CA ALA A 166 -0.52 7.44 -19.92
C ALA A 166 0.13 8.83 -20.10
N ALA A 167 1.22 9.11 -19.40
CA ALA A 167 1.96 10.36 -19.52
C ALA A 167 2.52 10.57 -20.94
N LEU A 168 3.13 9.56 -21.55
CA LEU A 168 3.64 9.62 -22.93
C LEU A 168 2.54 9.87 -23.98
N LEU A 169 1.34 9.36 -23.74
CA LEU A 169 0.19 9.62 -24.62
C LEU A 169 -0.36 11.04 -24.47
N THR A 170 -0.20 11.69 -23.31
CA THR A 170 -0.66 13.07 -23.06
C THR A 170 0.24 14.15 -23.63
N THR A 171 1.56 13.98 -23.55
CA THR A 171 2.51 15.03 -23.95
C THR A 171 2.44 15.39 -25.43
N ARG A 172 1.86 14.53 -26.26
CA ARG A 172 1.64 14.80 -27.69
C ARG A 172 0.44 15.72 -27.99
N ALA A 173 -0.40 16.09 -27.02
CA ALA A 173 -1.46 17.09 -27.25
C ALA A 173 -1.99 17.72 -25.95
N VAL A 174 -1.83 19.04 -25.81
CA VAL A 174 -2.31 19.83 -24.65
C VAL A 174 -3.83 19.68 -24.41
N ARG A 175 -4.65 19.50 -25.46
CA ARG A 175 -6.09 19.18 -25.33
C ARG A 175 -6.38 17.74 -24.89
N ARG A 176 -5.47 16.79 -25.14
CA ARG A 176 -5.60 15.37 -24.71
C ARG A 176 -5.23 15.15 -23.24
N GLY A 177 -4.52 16.08 -22.59
CA GLY A 177 -4.12 15.96 -21.19
C GLY A 177 -5.30 15.81 -20.21
N ARG A 178 -6.40 16.55 -20.43
CA ARG A 178 -7.64 16.39 -19.63
C ARG A 178 -8.32 15.04 -19.92
N ALA A 179 -8.36 14.63 -21.18
CA ALA A 179 -8.97 13.37 -21.59
C ALA A 179 -8.22 12.16 -21.01
N VAL A 180 -6.89 12.14 -21.03
CA VAL A 180 -6.14 11.02 -20.43
C VAL A 180 -6.25 11.00 -18.91
N ARG A 181 -6.25 12.16 -18.23
CA ARG A 181 -6.54 12.18 -16.78
C ARG A 181 -7.91 11.60 -16.48
N ALA A 182 -8.92 11.91 -17.29
CA ALA A 182 -10.25 11.33 -17.15
C ALA A 182 -10.23 9.82 -17.44
N VAL A 183 -9.57 9.36 -18.50
CA VAL A 183 -9.43 7.93 -18.84
C VAL A 183 -8.72 7.17 -17.73
N VAL A 184 -7.61 7.69 -17.20
CA VAL A 184 -6.88 7.08 -16.08
C VAL A 184 -7.78 7.03 -14.85
N ALA A 185 -8.49 8.12 -14.52
CA ALA A 185 -9.42 8.13 -13.39
C ALA A 185 -10.57 7.11 -13.56
N VAL A 186 -11.16 7.01 -14.75
CA VAL A 186 -12.21 6.04 -15.06
C VAL A 186 -11.68 4.61 -15.00
N ALA A 187 -10.52 4.33 -15.59
CA ALA A 187 -9.88 3.02 -15.52
C ALA A 187 -9.52 2.63 -14.09
N THR A 188 -9.04 3.58 -13.29
CA THR A 188 -8.78 3.38 -11.86
C THR A 188 -10.07 3.11 -11.11
N GLY A 189 -11.14 3.86 -11.41
CA GLY A 189 -12.47 3.63 -10.82
C GLY A 189 -13.00 2.22 -11.13
N ALA A 190 -12.89 1.77 -12.38
CA ALA A 190 -13.26 0.42 -12.77
C ALA A 190 -12.40 -0.65 -12.06
N LEU A 191 -11.09 -0.43 -11.95
CA LEU A 191 -10.18 -1.30 -11.19
C LEU A 191 -10.55 -1.37 -9.71
N VAL A 192 -10.87 -0.23 -9.09
CA VAL A 192 -11.31 -0.14 -7.69
C VAL A 192 -12.59 -0.93 -7.48
N LEU A 193 -13.62 -0.69 -8.32
CA LEU A 193 -14.90 -1.38 -8.20
C LEU A 193 -14.77 -2.88 -8.44
N GLY A 194 -14.00 -3.30 -9.45
CA GLY A 194 -13.75 -4.70 -9.74
C GLY A 194 -12.99 -5.41 -8.62
N SER A 195 -11.92 -4.79 -8.09
CA SER A 195 -11.14 -5.31 -6.97
C SER A 195 -11.96 -5.37 -5.68
N PHE A 196 -12.80 -4.37 -5.41
CA PHE A 196 -13.70 -4.36 -4.26
C PHE A 196 -14.78 -5.44 -4.36
N ALA A 197 -15.42 -5.59 -5.53
CA ALA A 197 -16.38 -6.66 -5.76
C ALA A 197 -15.75 -8.06 -5.62
N LEU A 198 -14.50 -8.21 -6.08
CA LEU A 198 -13.74 -9.44 -5.90
C LEU A 198 -13.40 -9.70 -4.43
N SER A 199 -13.05 -8.66 -3.67
CA SER A 199 -12.87 -8.75 -2.22
C SER A 199 -14.13 -9.28 -1.54
N LEU A 200 -15.30 -8.69 -1.82
CA LEU A 200 -16.57 -9.13 -1.24
C LEU A 200 -16.89 -10.58 -1.58
N ARG A 201 -16.63 -10.99 -2.83
CA ARG A 201 -16.84 -12.37 -3.27
C ARG A 201 -15.92 -13.33 -2.52
N TRP A 202 -14.62 -13.03 -2.48
CA TRP A 202 -13.64 -13.92 -1.84
C TRP A 202 -13.76 -13.95 -0.33
N THR A 203 -14.27 -12.91 0.33
CA THR A 203 -14.56 -12.97 1.77
C THR A 203 -15.54 -14.12 2.09
N ALA A 204 -16.49 -14.41 1.20
CA ALA A 204 -17.42 -15.52 1.38
C ALA A 204 -16.79 -16.90 1.10
N ASP A 205 -15.76 -16.97 0.25
CA ASP A 205 -15.20 -18.23 -0.25
C ASP A 205 -13.88 -18.64 0.46
N SER A 206 -13.01 -17.68 0.78
CA SER A 206 -11.68 -17.90 1.35
C SER A 206 -11.11 -16.65 2.02
N ALA A 207 -11.01 -16.67 3.35
CA ALA A 207 -10.42 -15.59 4.15
C ALA A 207 -8.97 -15.26 3.72
N SER A 208 -8.18 -16.29 3.42
CA SER A 208 -6.78 -16.12 2.98
C SER A 208 -6.68 -15.35 1.66
N LEU A 209 -7.49 -15.73 0.65
CA LEU A 209 -7.52 -15.02 -0.63
C LEU A 209 -8.06 -13.61 -0.49
N ALA A 210 -9.11 -13.42 0.31
CA ALA A 210 -9.71 -12.11 0.53
C ALA A 210 -8.72 -11.13 1.16
N TYR A 211 -7.96 -11.58 2.16
CA TYR A 211 -7.09 -10.71 2.95
C TYR A 211 -5.68 -10.55 2.34
N LEU A 212 -5.07 -11.63 1.84
CA LEU A 212 -3.68 -11.66 1.37
C LEU A 212 -3.56 -11.52 -0.16
N GLY A 213 -4.63 -11.80 -0.91
CA GLY A 213 -4.62 -11.75 -2.37
C GLY A 213 -4.47 -10.33 -2.91
N THR A 214 -3.52 -10.09 -3.80
CA THR A 214 -3.36 -8.78 -4.45
C THR A 214 -4.65 -8.29 -5.15
N PRO A 215 -5.39 -9.13 -5.92
CA PRO A 215 -6.59 -8.69 -6.62
C PRO A 215 -7.72 -8.19 -5.72
N SER A 216 -7.84 -8.68 -4.49
CA SER A 216 -8.85 -8.22 -3.51
C SER A 216 -8.40 -6.98 -2.72
N ARG A 217 -7.11 -6.59 -2.81
CA ARG A 217 -6.55 -5.48 -2.02
C ARG A 217 -6.21 -4.25 -2.84
N VAL A 218 -6.08 -4.38 -4.16
CA VAL A 218 -5.75 -3.27 -5.08
C VAL A 218 -6.74 -2.11 -5.00
N TRP A 219 -8.01 -2.33 -4.64
CA TRP A 219 -8.99 -1.25 -4.48
C TRP A 219 -8.55 -0.20 -3.46
N GLN A 220 -7.82 -0.59 -2.41
CA GLN A 220 -7.36 0.33 -1.36
C GLN A 220 -6.32 1.32 -1.93
N PHE A 221 -5.32 0.79 -2.65
CA PHE A 221 -4.37 1.61 -3.39
C PHE A 221 -5.07 2.47 -4.44
N GLY A 222 -6.05 1.90 -5.14
CA GLY A 222 -6.82 2.59 -6.17
C GLY A 222 -7.64 3.77 -5.62
N VAL A 223 -8.26 3.65 -4.44
CA VAL A 223 -8.91 4.77 -3.75
C VAL A 223 -7.91 5.88 -3.46
N GLY A 224 -6.73 5.52 -2.93
CA GLY A 224 -5.63 6.46 -2.75
C GLY A 224 -5.20 7.16 -4.05
N ALA A 225 -5.08 6.40 -5.13
CA ALA A 225 -4.73 6.91 -6.45
C ALA A 225 -5.79 7.88 -7.01
N LEU A 226 -7.08 7.56 -6.87
CA LEU A 226 -8.18 8.45 -7.25
C LEU A 226 -8.12 9.76 -6.46
N LEU A 227 -7.89 9.68 -5.14
CA LEU A 227 -7.70 10.86 -4.29
C LEU A 227 -6.51 11.70 -4.77
N ALA A 228 -5.40 11.10 -5.20
CA ALA A 228 -4.27 11.85 -5.73
C ALA A 228 -4.56 12.55 -7.06
N LEU A 229 -5.46 12.00 -7.88
CA LEU A 229 -5.83 12.54 -9.19
C LEU A 229 -6.84 13.70 -9.11
N LEU A 230 -7.55 13.85 -7.98
CA LEU A 230 -8.54 14.90 -7.77
C LEU A 230 -7.90 16.30 -7.87
N PRO A 231 -8.59 17.26 -8.53
CA PRO A 231 -8.12 18.64 -8.62
C PRO A 231 -8.38 19.39 -7.32
N TRP A 232 -7.64 19.07 -6.25
CA TRP A 232 -7.82 19.65 -4.91
C TRP A 232 -7.75 21.18 -4.86
N HIS A 233 -7.10 21.81 -5.82
CA HIS A 233 -7.05 23.28 -5.96
C HIS A 233 -8.41 23.87 -6.34
N LEU A 234 -9.25 23.13 -7.06
CA LEU A 234 -10.62 23.51 -7.44
C LEU A 234 -11.65 23.10 -6.38
N LEU A 235 -11.35 22.06 -5.60
CA LEU A 235 -12.25 21.48 -4.59
C LEU A 235 -12.00 22.01 -3.18
N ARG A 236 -11.42 23.22 -3.03
CA ARG A 236 -11.17 23.82 -1.72
C ARG A 236 -12.49 24.27 -1.09
N GLY A 237 -13.16 23.36 -0.40
CA GLY A 237 -14.30 23.66 0.45
C GLY A 237 -13.93 24.56 1.64
N PRO A 238 -14.94 25.05 2.38
CA PRO A 238 -14.72 25.91 3.54
C PRO A 238 -13.88 25.18 4.59
N ARG A 239 -13.00 25.94 5.28
CA ARG A 239 -12.13 25.41 6.35
C ARG A 239 -12.85 24.48 7.35
N PRO A 240 -14.05 24.83 7.89
CA PRO A 240 -14.76 23.94 8.82
C PRO A 240 -15.07 22.57 8.23
N LEU A 241 -15.53 22.49 6.98
CA LEU A 241 -15.85 21.22 6.34
C LEU A 241 -14.62 20.31 6.24
N ARG A 242 -13.46 20.88 5.89
CA ARG A 242 -12.21 20.10 5.82
C ARG A 242 -11.76 19.57 7.18
N LEU A 243 -11.95 20.36 8.23
CA LEU A 243 -11.64 19.94 9.60
C LEU A 243 -12.60 18.83 10.05
N LEU A 244 -13.89 18.96 9.75
CA LEU A 244 -14.90 17.93 10.05
C LEU A 244 -14.60 16.63 9.30
N CYS A 245 -14.25 16.69 8.00
CA CYS A 245 -13.86 15.50 7.24
C CYS A 245 -12.57 14.87 7.80
N GLY A 246 -11.58 15.67 8.18
CA GLY A 246 -10.32 15.19 8.74
C GLY A 246 -10.51 14.47 10.08
N TRP A 247 -11.19 15.14 11.03
CA TRP A 247 -11.49 14.55 12.34
C TRP A 247 -12.47 13.38 12.24
N GLY A 248 -13.49 13.49 11.37
CA GLY A 248 -14.42 12.40 11.12
C GLY A 248 -13.72 11.15 10.59
N GLY A 249 -12.77 11.31 9.66
CA GLY A 249 -11.94 10.20 9.18
C GLY A 249 -11.06 9.60 10.27
N ALA A 250 -10.42 10.44 11.09
CA ALA A 250 -9.59 9.97 12.22
C ALA A 250 -10.43 9.19 13.26
N VAL A 251 -11.62 9.69 13.60
CA VAL A 251 -12.56 9.02 14.50
C VAL A 251 -13.06 7.71 13.90
N ALA A 252 -13.36 7.68 12.60
CA ALA A 252 -13.79 6.45 11.92
C ALA A 252 -12.69 5.37 11.97
N ILE A 253 -11.43 5.74 11.72
CA ILE A 253 -10.30 4.81 11.85
C ILE A 253 -10.17 4.31 13.29
N GLY A 254 -10.20 5.21 14.27
CA GLY A 254 -10.13 4.84 15.68
C GLY A 254 -11.28 3.91 16.11
N TRP A 255 -12.49 4.18 15.62
CA TRP A 255 -13.65 3.33 15.84
C TRP A 255 -13.44 1.93 15.24
N CYS A 256 -13.01 1.81 13.99
CA CYS A 256 -12.74 0.52 13.36
C CYS A 256 -11.68 -0.28 14.15
N VAL A 257 -10.63 0.37 14.64
CA VAL A 257 -9.57 -0.31 15.42
C VAL A 257 -10.10 -0.92 16.72
N VAL A 258 -11.07 -0.28 17.37
CA VAL A 258 -11.64 -0.74 18.65
C VAL A 258 -12.85 -1.66 18.46
N ALA A 259 -13.65 -1.42 17.42
CA ALA A 259 -14.94 -2.08 17.23
C ALA A 259 -14.88 -3.31 16.31
N TYR A 260 -13.87 -3.42 15.43
CA TYR A 260 -13.74 -4.57 14.54
C TYR A 260 -12.93 -5.67 15.19
N ASP A 261 -13.20 -6.91 14.76
CA ASP A 261 -12.52 -8.12 15.17
C ASP A 261 -12.55 -9.16 14.02
N ALA A 262 -12.04 -10.37 14.28
CA ALA A 262 -12.00 -11.45 13.29
C ALA A 262 -13.39 -11.94 12.84
N SER A 263 -14.46 -11.60 13.56
CA SER A 263 -15.84 -11.94 13.20
C SER A 263 -16.52 -10.86 12.36
N THR A 264 -15.86 -9.71 12.19
CA THR A 264 -16.37 -8.62 11.36
C THR A 264 -16.33 -9.04 9.88
N PRO A 265 -17.47 -8.98 9.17
CA PRO A 265 -17.55 -9.36 7.76
C PRO A 265 -16.64 -8.55 6.83
#